data_AF-A0A965H2B8-F1
#
_entry.id   AF-A0A965H2B8-F1
#
_cell.length_a   1.000
_cell.length_b   1.000
_cell.length_c   1.000
_cell.angle_alpha   90.00
_cell.angle_beta   90.00
_cell.angle_gamma   90.00
#
_symmetry.space_group_name_H-M   'P 1'
#
loop_
_entity.id
_entity.type
_entity.pdbx_description
1 polymer ?
#
loop_
_entity_poly.entity_id
_entity_poly.type
_entity_poly.pdbx_seq_one_letter_code
_entity_poly.pdbx_strand_id
1 'polypeptide(L)'
;KPLGTSKVTERNVIDLSGTSSVRAIGNVSMLAQPGIASGKRAKVAGLIVAPAPVIFEPFRETLDSRINHVEVGDQARVEAGINYRTLVQLLPYVVNGVEKLATSRVGTDLTSSEKSALGLDEAQQYHYAALDLEDVSLAIASGSIVELVPGNFKAGTPGQAYIFSPGADITEDSFVLEAEDYTDATRWKPVSPTHAPTLSDTALAVRAGETVRTADGRWYLRTGGDATINPSTETYSDVQSWKAMTVTRSDKGAIFAKELSDDFYMVKPKDLPLPKLSYANLANNLFEDRAKVLGWMQSHAGNAQAIAHYQALLTKINEQLGKLGLTDSSAPAGTVVARDKLDLLFLRMPTIQAAPGLVHILASDGSVEGIASGVDAGRILAHGDASIKVVNNTPFGMEITDISIRQNGITERGADGSRVVLDPGAVWFNGFPLSGEPSAADSVIDITQDAYPKSWYTTLAGFNLPDAPQDIYVRGQIVNAAGALRLTN
;
A
#
# COMPACT_ATOMS: atom_id res chain seq x y z
N LYS A 1 13.73 -20.70 -72.13
CA LYS A 1 13.06 -21.57 -71.13
C LYS A 1 12.34 -20.66 -70.15
N PRO A 2 11.01 -20.75 -70.00
CA PRO A 2 10.31 -19.91 -69.03
C PRO A 2 10.72 -20.29 -67.61
N LEU A 3 10.99 -19.28 -66.79
CA LEU A 3 11.45 -19.40 -65.41
C LEU A 3 10.34 -18.88 -64.51
N GLY A 4 9.84 -19.74 -63.61
CA GLY A 4 8.96 -19.31 -62.53
C GLY A 4 9.81 -18.92 -61.32
N THR A 5 9.68 -17.68 -60.87
CA THR A 5 10.43 -17.14 -59.74
C THR A 5 9.50 -16.83 -58.58
N SER A 6 9.82 -17.29 -57.36
CA SER A 6 9.17 -16.85 -56.12
C SER A 6 10.23 -16.42 -55.13
N LYS A 7 10.18 -15.16 -54.73
CA LYS A 7 11.11 -14.58 -53.75
C LYS A 7 10.34 -14.08 -52.54
N VAL A 8 10.74 -14.55 -51.37
CA VAL A 8 10.30 -14.06 -50.08
C VAL A 8 11.53 -13.56 -49.32
N THR A 9 11.47 -12.32 -48.84
CA THR A 9 12.46 -11.75 -47.94
C THR A 9 11.74 -11.31 -46.68
N GLU A 10 12.08 -11.93 -45.56
CA GLU A 10 11.62 -11.53 -44.24
C GLU A 10 12.71 -10.74 -43.53
N ARG A 11 12.32 -9.62 -42.91
CA ARG A 11 13.21 -8.80 -42.10
C ARG A 11 12.52 -8.41 -40.79
N ASN A 12 12.90 -9.09 -39.72
CA ASN A 12 12.53 -8.77 -38.35
C ASN A 12 13.78 -8.26 -37.64
N VAL A 13 13.88 -6.95 -37.45
CA VAL A 13 15.07 -6.32 -36.87
C VAL A 13 14.64 -5.42 -35.72
N ILE A 14 15.33 -5.57 -34.59
CA ILE A 14 15.26 -4.65 -33.46
C ILE A 14 16.62 -3.99 -33.37
N ASP A 15 16.66 -2.67 -33.50
CA ASP A 15 17.89 -1.89 -33.45
C ASP A 15 17.72 -0.77 -32.42
N LEU A 16 18.51 -0.84 -31.34
CA LEU A 16 18.62 0.19 -30.32
C LEU A 16 19.93 0.94 -30.53
N SER A 17 19.86 2.10 -31.18
CA SER A 17 21.02 2.92 -31.51
C SER A 17 21.04 4.27 -30.77
N GLY A 18 22.16 4.99 -30.89
CA GLY A 18 22.36 6.27 -30.19
C GLY A 18 22.26 6.12 -28.67
N THR A 19 21.71 7.14 -28.00
CA THR A 19 21.55 7.17 -26.53
C THR A 19 20.21 6.57 -26.06
N SER A 20 19.65 5.63 -26.82
CA SER A 20 18.33 5.05 -26.52
C SER A 20 18.36 4.21 -25.25
N SER A 21 17.29 4.27 -24.44
CA SER A 21 17.17 3.45 -23.22
C SER A 21 15.83 2.71 -23.15
N VAL A 22 15.87 1.40 -22.94
CA VAL A 22 14.69 0.55 -22.65
C VAL A 22 14.79 0.10 -21.20
N ARG A 23 13.79 0.46 -20.38
CA ARG A 23 13.78 0.17 -18.94
C ARG A 23 12.43 -0.38 -18.52
N ALA A 24 12.40 -1.48 -17.79
CA ALA A 24 11.17 -2.11 -17.32
C ALA A 24 11.22 -2.46 -15.83
N ILE A 25 10.08 -2.34 -15.15
CA ILE A 25 9.92 -2.82 -13.76
C ILE A 25 10.03 -4.34 -13.69
N GLY A 26 9.54 -5.05 -14.71
CA GLY A 26 9.70 -6.49 -14.85
C GLY A 26 10.67 -6.82 -15.99
N ASN A 27 10.21 -7.65 -16.93
CA ASN A 27 11.07 -8.16 -18.01
C ASN A 27 11.14 -7.22 -19.21
N VAL A 28 12.22 -7.37 -19.97
CA VAL A 28 12.35 -6.83 -21.34
C VAL A 28 12.44 -8.01 -22.30
N SER A 29 11.56 -8.06 -23.30
CA SER A 29 11.61 -9.09 -24.35
C SER A 29 11.85 -8.46 -25.72
N MET A 30 12.90 -8.92 -26.41
CA MET A 30 13.28 -8.50 -27.75
C MET A 30 13.19 -9.71 -28.70
N LEU A 31 12.08 -9.81 -29.42
CA LEU A 31 11.72 -11.01 -30.19
C LEU A 31 11.81 -10.74 -31.70
N ALA A 32 12.97 -10.99 -32.29
CA ALA A 32 13.20 -11.01 -33.73
C ALA A 32 13.07 -12.45 -34.28
N GLN A 33 11.90 -13.06 -34.13
CA GLN A 33 11.66 -14.45 -34.55
C GLN A 33 11.36 -14.57 -36.06
N PRO A 34 11.69 -15.71 -36.70
CA PRO A 34 11.21 -15.99 -38.05
C PRO A 34 9.70 -16.24 -38.06
N GLY A 35 9.03 -15.77 -39.11
CA GLY A 35 7.61 -16.03 -39.34
C GLY A 35 7.27 -17.50 -39.63
N ILE A 36 5.98 -17.82 -39.50
CA ILE A 36 5.40 -19.17 -39.63
C ILE A 36 5.84 -19.83 -40.96
N ALA A 37 6.06 -21.15 -40.91
CA ALA A 37 6.48 -21.99 -42.04
C ALA A 37 7.91 -21.71 -42.57
N SER A 38 8.84 -21.39 -41.66
CA SER A 38 10.28 -21.27 -41.91
C SER A 38 10.80 -22.30 -42.93
N GLY A 39 11.11 -21.86 -44.15
CA GLY A 39 11.76 -22.67 -45.20
C GLY A 39 10.80 -23.14 -46.28
N LYS A 40 9.51 -22.85 -46.15
CA LYS A 40 8.46 -23.34 -47.04
C LYS A 40 7.55 -22.24 -47.57
N ARG A 41 7.98 -20.97 -47.45
CA ARG A 41 7.17 -19.78 -47.81
C ARG A 41 7.19 -19.47 -49.30
N ALA A 42 8.36 -19.56 -49.94
CA ALA A 42 8.47 -19.40 -51.38
C ALA A 42 8.06 -20.70 -52.09
N LYS A 43 7.00 -20.64 -52.90
CA LYS A 43 6.55 -21.75 -53.75
C LYS A 43 6.29 -21.25 -55.16
N VAL A 44 6.82 -21.97 -56.14
CA VAL A 44 6.54 -21.75 -57.57
C VAL A 44 5.69 -22.91 -58.06
N ALA A 45 4.56 -22.61 -58.68
CA ALA A 45 3.67 -23.55 -59.36
C ALA A 45 3.25 -22.99 -60.73
N GLY A 46 3.01 -23.86 -61.70
CA GLY A 46 2.58 -23.47 -63.05
C GLY A 46 2.91 -24.53 -64.08
N LEU A 47 2.22 -24.49 -65.22
CA LEU A 47 2.45 -25.34 -66.38
C LEU A 47 2.67 -24.48 -67.61
N ILE A 48 3.62 -24.87 -68.46
CA ILE A 48 3.83 -24.22 -69.76
C ILE A 48 3.16 -25.09 -70.82
N VAL A 49 2.30 -24.47 -71.64
CA VAL A 49 1.65 -25.10 -72.79
C VAL A 49 2.33 -24.58 -74.06
N ALA A 50 2.97 -25.47 -74.81
CA ALA A 50 3.59 -25.15 -76.09
C ALA A 50 2.68 -25.53 -77.29
N PRO A 51 2.95 -25.02 -78.51
CA PRO A 51 2.23 -25.44 -79.73
C PRO A 51 2.51 -26.91 -80.05
N ALA A 52 1.44 -27.66 -80.35
CA ALA A 52 1.33 -29.14 -80.24
C ALA A 52 1.44 -29.58 -78.77
N PRO A 53 0.56 -30.46 -78.25
CA PRO A 53 0.21 -30.56 -76.82
C PRO A 53 1.34 -31.12 -75.95
N VAL A 54 2.41 -30.34 -75.81
CA VAL A 54 3.58 -30.60 -75.00
C VAL A 54 3.42 -29.72 -73.77
N ILE A 55 3.14 -30.38 -72.66
CA ILE A 55 3.03 -29.75 -71.35
C ILE A 55 4.33 -30.04 -70.62
N PHE A 56 4.98 -29.00 -70.13
CA PHE A 56 6.17 -29.14 -69.28
C PHE A 56 6.13 -28.16 -68.13
N GLU A 57 6.81 -28.53 -67.05
CA GLU A 57 6.96 -27.65 -65.90
C GLU A 57 8.00 -26.55 -66.19
N PRO A 58 7.79 -25.32 -65.69
CA PRO A 58 8.80 -24.29 -65.75
C PRO A 58 10.03 -24.66 -64.91
N PHE A 59 11.19 -24.10 -65.29
CA PHE A 59 12.32 -24.05 -64.37
C PHE A 59 11.89 -23.23 -63.15
N ARG A 60 12.25 -23.68 -61.95
CA ARG A 60 11.82 -23.05 -60.71
C ARG A 60 13.01 -22.43 -60.00
N GLU A 61 12.86 -21.16 -59.66
CA GLU A 61 13.78 -20.47 -58.76
C GLU A 61 12.97 -19.99 -57.55
N THR A 62 13.32 -20.51 -56.38
CA THR A 62 12.72 -20.11 -55.10
C THR A 62 13.80 -19.54 -54.20
N LEU A 63 13.62 -18.30 -53.77
CA LEU A 63 14.48 -17.64 -52.79
C LEU A 63 13.65 -17.31 -51.54
N ASP A 64 14.01 -17.90 -50.41
CA ASP A 64 13.49 -17.56 -49.09
C ASP A 64 14.66 -17.06 -48.24
N SER A 65 14.73 -15.75 -48.06
CA SER A 65 15.80 -15.06 -47.32
C SER A 65 15.25 -14.44 -46.05
N ARG A 66 16.02 -14.48 -44.96
CA ARG A 66 15.56 -14.03 -43.64
C ARG A 66 16.64 -13.26 -42.92
N ILE A 67 16.24 -12.16 -42.30
CA ILE A 67 17.07 -11.34 -41.42
C ILE A 67 16.28 -11.21 -40.12
N ASN A 68 16.80 -11.82 -39.06
CA ASN A 68 16.21 -11.87 -37.73
C ASN A 68 17.28 -11.39 -36.75
N HIS A 69 17.32 -10.09 -36.48
CA HIS A 69 18.48 -9.48 -35.85
C HIS A 69 18.08 -8.57 -34.69
N VAL A 70 18.87 -8.59 -33.63
CA VAL A 70 18.75 -7.68 -32.48
C VAL A 70 20.10 -7.03 -32.27
N GLU A 71 20.13 -5.70 -32.31
CA GLU A 71 21.33 -4.90 -32.11
C GLU A 71 21.12 -3.90 -30.98
N VAL A 72 22.10 -3.79 -30.08
CA VAL A 72 22.14 -2.78 -29.02
C VAL A 72 23.46 -2.03 -29.14
N GLY A 73 23.40 -0.83 -29.72
CA GLY A 73 24.55 0.02 -29.98
C GLY A 73 25.27 0.49 -28.72
N ASP A 74 26.50 0.96 -28.88
CA ASP A 74 27.46 1.22 -27.78
C ASP A 74 27.03 2.29 -26.76
N GLN A 75 26.02 3.09 -27.07
CA GLN A 75 25.46 4.12 -26.20
C GLN A 75 24.02 3.81 -25.77
N ALA A 76 23.44 2.71 -26.27
CA ALA A 76 22.11 2.27 -25.91
C ALA A 76 22.15 1.39 -24.65
N ARG A 77 21.08 1.46 -23.84
CA ARG A 77 20.94 0.71 -22.59
C ARG A 77 19.63 -0.07 -22.52
N VAL A 78 19.71 -1.30 -22.04
CA VAL A 78 18.55 -2.17 -21.76
C VAL A 78 18.63 -2.59 -20.29
N GLU A 79 17.57 -2.35 -19.54
CA GLU A 79 17.53 -2.66 -18.10
C GLU A 79 16.18 -3.27 -17.72
N ALA A 80 16.21 -4.49 -17.18
CA ALA A 80 15.05 -5.18 -16.63
C ALA A 80 15.11 -5.22 -15.10
N GLY A 81 13.96 -5.08 -14.43
CA GLY A 81 13.90 -5.09 -12.97
C GLY A 81 14.27 -3.76 -12.30
N ILE A 82 13.98 -2.59 -12.89
CA ILE A 82 14.49 -1.29 -12.36
C ILE A 82 14.00 -0.93 -10.95
N ASN A 83 12.89 -1.53 -10.49
CA ASN A 83 12.38 -1.36 -9.13
C ASN A 83 12.58 -2.62 -8.27
N TYR A 84 13.66 -3.36 -8.52
CA TYR A 84 14.00 -4.56 -7.76
C TYR A 84 14.27 -4.26 -6.28
N ARG A 85 14.88 -3.11 -5.94
CA ARG A 85 15.13 -2.72 -4.54
C ARG A 85 14.33 -1.49 -4.15
N THR A 86 13.45 -1.62 -3.16
CA THR A 86 12.70 -0.51 -2.59
C THR A 86 13.02 -0.35 -1.11
N LEU A 87 13.43 0.85 -0.70
CA LEU A 87 13.61 1.23 0.69
C LEU A 87 12.61 2.33 1.06
N VAL A 88 11.94 2.18 2.19
CA VAL A 88 11.17 3.24 2.82
C VAL A 88 11.62 3.34 4.26
N GLN A 89 12.07 4.52 4.68
CA GLN A 89 12.42 4.77 6.09
C GLN A 89 11.69 6.01 6.58
N LEU A 90 10.94 5.87 7.66
CA LEU A 90 10.30 6.98 8.37
C LEU A 90 11.10 7.30 9.62
N LEU A 91 11.58 8.54 9.71
CA LEU A 91 12.57 8.97 10.68
C LEU A 91 12.18 10.35 11.25
N PRO A 92 12.43 10.62 12.53
CA PRO A 92 12.32 11.97 13.07
C PRO A 92 13.52 12.83 12.66
N TYR A 93 13.33 14.14 12.51
CA TYR A 93 14.44 15.08 12.25
C TYR A 93 15.44 15.14 13.40
N VAL A 94 14.97 14.96 14.64
CA VAL A 94 15.78 15.03 15.86
C VAL A 94 15.57 13.76 16.67
N VAL A 95 16.67 13.12 17.08
CA VAL A 95 16.65 11.96 17.98
C VAL A 95 17.48 12.30 19.21
N ASN A 96 16.84 12.28 20.38
CA ASN A 96 17.48 12.56 21.66
C ASN A 96 18.26 13.90 21.65
N GLY A 97 17.65 14.95 21.10
CA GLY A 97 18.23 16.28 20.96
C GLY A 97 19.30 16.43 19.86
N VAL A 98 19.62 15.37 19.11
CA VAL A 98 20.58 15.41 18.00
C VAL A 98 19.86 15.42 16.66
N GLU A 99 20.11 16.45 15.85
CA GLU A 99 19.60 16.56 14.48
C GLU A 99 20.18 15.43 13.60
N LYS A 100 19.31 14.68 12.92
CA LYS A 100 19.64 13.57 12.02
C LYS A 100 19.63 13.98 10.56
N LEU A 101 18.81 14.96 10.21
CA LEU A 101 18.73 15.50 8.87
C LEU A 101 18.54 17.01 8.97
N ALA A 102 19.40 17.78 8.31
CA ALA A 102 19.22 19.22 8.20
C ALA A 102 17.95 19.53 7.39
N THR A 103 17.12 20.45 7.87
CA THR A 103 15.86 20.86 7.20
C THR A 103 16.04 21.27 5.74
N SER A 104 17.20 21.87 5.40
CA SER A 104 17.57 22.22 4.02
C SER A 104 17.70 21.02 3.05
N ARG A 105 17.81 19.79 3.56
CA ARG A 105 17.90 18.56 2.76
C ARG A 105 16.52 18.02 2.37
N VAL A 106 15.46 18.49 3.00
CA VAL A 106 14.09 18.07 2.71
C VAL A 106 13.71 18.52 1.29
N GLY A 107 13.08 17.64 0.53
CA GLY A 107 12.76 17.84 -0.88
C GLY A 107 13.95 17.65 -1.83
N THR A 108 15.14 17.32 -1.33
CA THR A 108 16.34 17.13 -2.16
C THR A 108 16.63 15.65 -2.43
N ASP A 109 17.25 15.40 -3.59
CA ASP A 109 17.63 14.06 -4.02
C ASP A 109 18.77 13.50 -3.18
N LEU A 110 18.72 12.19 -2.94
CA LEU A 110 19.84 11.47 -2.34
C LEU A 110 21.02 11.49 -3.30
N THR A 111 22.20 11.78 -2.76
CA THR A 111 23.49 11.71 -3.45
C THR A 111 23.91 10.25 -3.67
N SER A 112 24.82 10.00 -4.62
CA SER A 112 25.34 8.65 -4.87
C SER A 112 25.96 8.01 -3.62
N SER A 113 26.64 8.80 -2.78
CA SER A 113 27.19 8.31 -1.51
C SER A 113 26.12 7.94 -0.49
N GLU A 114 25.02 8.72 -0.41
CA GLU A 114 23.90 8.40 0.49
C GLU A 114 23.17 7.14 0.02
N LYS A 115 22.92 7.00 -1.29
CA LYS A 115 22.34 5.78 -1.86
C LYS A 115 23.21 4.56 -1.58
N SER A 116 24.53 4.69 -1.79
CA SER A 116 25.48 3.62 -1.51
C SER A 116 25.48 3.22 -0.02
N ALA A 117 25.45 4.19 0.90
CA ALA A 117 25.37 3.94 2.34
C ALA A 117 24.07 3.23 2.75
N LEU A 118 22.98 3.42 2.01
CA LEU A 118 21.69 2.76 2.20
C LEU A 118 21.55 1.45 1.41
N GLY A 119 22.55 1.05 0.62
CA GLY A 119 22.50 -0.14 -0.24
C GLY A 119 21.55 -0.03 -1.44
N LEU A 120 21.22 1.21 -1.84
CA LEU A 120 20.35 1.53 -2.97
C LEU A 120 21.11 1.56 -4.29
N ASP A 121 20.40 1.26 -5.38
CA ASP A 121 20.93 1.42 -6.74
C ASP A 121 21.03 2.91 -7.08
N GLU A 122 22.18 3.34 -7.60
CA GLU A 122 22.45 4.71 -8.00
C GLU A 122 21.46 5.21 -9.06
N ALA A 123 20.99 4.33 -9.95
CA ALA A 123 20.05 4.63 -11.02
C ALA A 123 18.61 4.87 -10.53
N GLN A 124 18.29 4.48 -9.30
CA GLN A 124 16.98 4.71 -8.71
C GLN A 124 16.87 6.13 -8.17
N GLN A 125 15.73 6.78 -8.40
CA GLN A 125 15.50 8.14 -7.94
C GLN A 125 14.90 8.13 -6.54
N TYR A 126 15.68 8.63 -5.58
CA TYR A 126 15.29 8.76 -4.17
C TYR A 126 15.48 10.19 -3.70
N HIS A 127 14.66 10.61 -2.74
CA HIS A 127 14.78 11.91 -2.10
C HIS A 127 14.38 11.81 -0.63
N TYR A 128 14.74 12.85 0.13
CA TYR A 128 14.17 13.12 1.44
C TYR A 128 12.84 13.84 1.24
N ALA A 129 11.75 13.28 1.74
CA ALA A 129 10.44 13.91 1.73
C ALA A 129 10.09 14.35 3.15
N ALA A 130 9.47 15.52 3.31
CA ALA A 130 8.76 15.81 4.55
C ALA A 130 7.65 14.76 4.70
N LEU A 131 7.45 14.26 5.91
CA LEU A 131 6.26 13.48 6.20
C LEU A 131 5.12 14.46 6.37
N ASP A 132 4.51 14.85 5.26
CA ASP A 132 3.39 15.77 5.27
C ASP A 132 2.10 15.04 5.61
N LEU A 133 1.44 15.51 6.67
CA LEU A 133 0.29 14.86 7.28
C LEU A 133 -0.98 15.67 6.95
N GLU A 134 -1.11 16.17 5.72
CA GLU A 134 -2.19 17.11 5.32
C GLU A 134 -3.60 16.60 5.66
N ASP A 135 -3.83 15.28 5.51
CA ASP A 135 -5.14 14.64 5.69
C ASP A 135 -5.07 13.61 6.83
N VAL A 136 -5.48 14.00 8.05
CA VAL A 136 -5.61 13.04 9.16
C VAL A 136 -7.01 12.44 9.16
N SER A 137 -7.11 11.21 8.69
CA SER A 137 -8.40 10.51 8.70
C SER A 137 -8.72 10.00 10.09
N LEU A 138 -9.87 10.40 10.62
CA LEU A 138 -10.41 10.03 11.91
C LEU A 138 -11.43 8.92 11.72
N ALA A 139 -11.27 7.82 12.44
CA ALA A 139 -12.30 6.77 12.50
C ALA A 139 -13.50 7.27 13.32
N ILE A 140 -14.70 7.27 12.73
CA ILE A 140 -15.95 7.74 13.34
C ILE A 140 -16.96 6.60 13.38
N ALA A 141 -17.32 6.17 14.59
CA ALA A 141 -18.32 5.14 14.81
C ALA A 141 -19.74 5.69 14.66
N SER A 142 -20.68 4.85 14.21
CA SER A 142 -22.11 5.17 14.11
C SER A 142 -22.66 5.66 15.46
N GLY A 143 -23.39 6.76 15.44
CA GLY A 143 -23.89 7.46 16.61
C GLY A 143 -22.92 8.48 17.22
N SER A 144 -21.70 8.61 16.71
CA SER A 144 -20.76 9.66 17.13
C SER A 144 -21.19 11.04 16.60
N ILE A 145 -20.92 12.07 17.38
CA ILE A 145 -21.25 13.46 17.04
C ILE A 145 -19.98 14.19 16.57
N VAL A 146 -20.13 14.97 15.50
CA VAL A 146 -19.12 15.92 15.04
C VAL A 146 -19.64 17.34 15.17
N GLU A 147 -18.93 18.17 15.93
CA GLU A 147 -19.22 19.61 16.06
C GLU A 147 -18.44 20.39 14.99
N LEU A 148 -19.16 21.12 14.14
CA LEU A 148 -18.55 21.82 13.01
C LEU A 148 -17.88 23.12 13.44
N VAL A 149 -16.58 23.20 13.20
CA VAL A 149 -15.77 24.38 13.46
C VAL A 149 -15.74 25.24 12.20
N PRO A 150 -16.06 26.55 12.28
CA PRO A 150 -16.05 27.43 11.11
C PRO A 150 -14.75 27.30 10.30
N GLY A 151 -14.88 27.08 9.00
CA GLY A 151 -13.75 26.95 8.06
C GLY A 151 -13.06 25.58 8.05
N ASN A 152 -13.50 24.60 8.84
CA ASN A 152 -12.91 23.25 8.91
C ASN A 152 -13.97 22.19 8.57
N PHE A 153 -14.54 22.29 7.38
CA PHE A 153 -15.45 21.32 6.75
C PHE A 153 -15.70 21.77 5.31
N LYS A 154 -16.07 20.85 4.41
CA LYS A 154 -16.39 21.20 3.01
C LYS A 154 -17.78 21.80 2.85
N ALA A 155 -18.79 21.22 3.51
CA ALA A 155 -20.16 21.72 3.50
C ALA A 155 -20.89 21.37 4.80
N GLY A 156 -21.75 22.27 5.27
CA GLY A 156 -22.45 22.18 6.55
C GLY A 156 -22.72 23.55 7.16
N THR A 157 -23.42 23.58 8.29
CA THR A 157 -23.69 24.84 9.02
C THR A 157 -22.63 25.05 10.11
N PRO A 158 -21.87 26.17 10.11
CA PRO A 158 -20.87 26.45 11.14
C PRO A 158 -21.48 26.43 12.56
N GLY A 159 -20.82 25.76 13.51
CA GLY A 159 -21.30 25.63 14.89
C GLY A 159 -22.42 24.60 15.12
N GLN A 160 -22.96 24.01 14.05
CA GLN A 160 -23.93 22.92 14.15
C GLN A 160 -23.23 21.60 14.47
N ALA A 161 -23.89 20.73 15.24
CA ALA A 161 -23.45 19.36 15.43
C ALA A 161 -24.19 18.41 14.49
N TYR A 162 -23.50 17.38 14.02
CA TYR A 162 -24.05 16.31 13.18
C TYR A 162 -23.74 14.96 13.81
N ILE A 163 -24.71 14.06 13.83
CA ILE A 163 -24.51 12.67 14.25
C ILE A 163 -24.27 11.80 13.02
N PHE A 164 -23.21 10.99 13.07
CA PHE A 164 -22.94 9.99 12.05
C PHE A 164 -23.99 8.88 12.16
N SER A 165 -24.80 8.71 11.14
CA SER A 165 -25.90 7.75 11.09
C SER A 165 -25.92 7.08 9.72
N PRO A 166 -24.90 6.27 9.40
CA PRO A 166 -24.84 5.58 8.12
C PRO A 166 -25.92 4.48 8.04
N GLY A 167 -26.05 3.86 6.87
CA GLY A 167 -26.92 2.68 6.70
C GLY A 167 -26.57 1.54 7.67
N ALA A 168 -27.53 0.63 7.90
CA ALA A 168 -27.47 -0.38 8.96
C ALA A 168 -26.24 -1.32 8.95
N ASP A 169 -25.57 -1.46 7.80
CA ASP A 169 -24.40 -2.33 7.63
C ASP A 169 -23.06 -1.66 7.97
N ILE A 170 -23.05 -0.34 8.17
CA ILE A 170 -21.83 0.44 8.44
C ILE A 170 -21.83 0.82 9.92
N THR A 171 -20.86 0.29 10.67
CA THR A 171 -20.71 0.62 12.09
C THR A 171 -19.66 1.69 12.34
N GLU A 172 -18.71 1.87 11.42
CA GLU A 172 -17.63 2.84 11.49
C GLU A 172 -17.18 3.18 10.06
N ASP A 173 -16.71 4.40 9.85
CA ASP A 173 -16.03 4.80 8.62
C ASP A 173 -14.94 5.84 8.95
N SER A 174 -13.99 6.02 8.03
CA SER A 174 -12.82 6.89 8.22
C SER A 174 -12.96 8.18 7.42
N PHE A 175 -12.90 9.32 8.11
CA PHE A 175 -13.18 10.63 7.51
C PHE A 175 -12.06 11.62 7.76
N VAL A 176 -11.72 12.40 6.73
CA VAL A 176 -11.01 13.68 6.91
C VAL A 176 -12.08 14.73 7.20
N LEU A 177 -12.32 15.01 8.48
CA LEU A 177 -13.49 15.77 8.93
C LEU A 177 -13.53 17.19 8.37
N GLU A 178 -12.38 17.82 8.23
CA GLU A 178 -12.20 19.15 7.67
C GLU A 178 -12.51 19.23 6.16
N ALA A 179 -12.53 18.10 5.46
CA ALA A 179 -12.87 17.98 4.05
C ALA A 179 -14.26 17.33 3.81
N GLU A 180 -14.97 16.97 4.89
CA GLU A 180 -16.22 16.21 4.81
C GLU A 180 -17.42 17.10 4.47
N ASP A 181 -18.38 16.50 3.75
CA ASP A 181 -19.68 17.11 3.42
C ASP A 181 -20.76 16.61 4.40
N TYR A 182 -21.07 17.41 5.41
CA TYR A 182 -22.06 17.10 6.43
C TYR A 182 -23.51 17.31 5.97
N THR A 183 -23.72 17.78 4.72
CA THR A 183 -25.06 17.91 4.13
C THR A 183 -25.55 16.60 3.49
N ASP A 184 -24.68 15.60 3.37
CA ASP A 184 -25.05 14.27 2.91
C ASP A 184 -25.95 13.54 3.91
N ALA A 185 -27.26 13.64 3.69
CA ALA A 185 -28.29 13.05 4.54
C ALA A 185 -28.29 11.52 4.56
N THR A 186 -27.51 10.85 3.70
CA THR A 186 -27.35 9.39 3.74
C THR A 186 -26.39 8.93 4.84
N ARG A 187 -25.56 9.85 5.35
CA ARG A 187 -24.50 9.58 6.35
C ARG A 187 -24.63 10.46 7.59
N TRP A 188 -25.07 11.70 7.42
CA TRP A 188 -25.08 12.72 8.48
C TRP A 188 -26.50 13.20 8.78
N LYS A 189 -26.80 13.35 10.06
CA LYS A 189 -28.04 13.98 10.52
C LYS A 189 -27.72 15.16 11.44
N PRO A 190 -28.24 16.37 11.18
CA PRO A 190 -28.04 17.49 12.09
C PRO A 190 -28.69 17.17 13.44
N VAL A 191 -27.98 17.48 14.52
CA VAL A 191 -28.42 17.27 15.90
C VAL A 191 -28.13 18.50 16.74
N SER A 192 -29.04 18.84 17.64
CA SER A 192 -28.85 19.85 18.67
C SER A 192 -29.11 19.20 20.02
N PRO A 193 -28.39 19.60 21.09
CA PRO A 193 -28.67 19.04 22.40
C PRO A 193 -30.09 19.45 22.82
N THR A 194 -30.84 18.54 23.43
CA THR A 194 -32.16 18.88 23.97
C THR A 194 -32.03 19.94 25.07
N HIS A 195 -30.97 19.83 25.88
CA HIS A 195 -30.64 20.77 26.94
C HIS A 195 -29.15 21.15 26.88
N ALA A 196 -28.86 22.44 27.01
CA ALA A 196 -27.49 22.97 27.13
C ALA A 196 -27.38 23.86 28.38
N PRO A 197 -27.41 23.24 29.58
CA PRO A 197 -27.39 23.99 30.83
C PRO A 197 -26.07 24.73 31.03
N THR A 198 -26.17 25.87 31.69
CA THR A 198 -25.06 26.71 32.15
C THR A 198 -24.63 26.30 33.56
N LEU A 199 -23.45 26.76 33.99
CA LEU A 199 -22.93 26.48 35.33
C LEU A 199 -23.80 27.06 36.48
N SER A 200 -24.75 27.94 36.17
CA SER A 200 -25.70 28.52 37.12
C SER A 200 -27.01 27.74 37.28
N ASP A 201 -27.25 26.73 36.43
CA ASP A 201 -28.50 25.96 36.49
C ASP A 201 -28.46 24.96 37.65
N THR A 202 -29.45 25.06 38.54
CA THR A 202 -29.55 24.21 39.74
C THR A 202 -30.60 23.11 39.64
N ALA A 203 -31.44 23.14 38.60
CA ALA A 203 -32.46 22.13 38.35
C ALA A 203 -32.79 22.04 36.85
N LEU A 204 -32.80 20.83 36.31
CA LEU A 204 -33.11 20.53 34.91
C LEU A 204 -33.94 19.24 34.83
N ALA A 205 -35.15 19.33 34.26
CA ALA A 205 -35.96 18.14 33.98
C ALA A 205 -35.50 17.51 32.66
N VAL A 206 -35.11 16.24 32.69
CA VAL A 206 -34.62 15.48 31.53
C VAL A 206 -35.40 14.18 31.42
N ARG A 207 -35.95 13.91 30.24
CA ARG A 207 -36.70 12.68 29.93
C ARG A 207 -35.83 11.61 29.31
N ALA A 208 -36.29 10.36 29.40
CA ALA A 208 -35.64 9.25 28.68
C ALA A 208 -35.53 9.57 27.17
N GLY A 209 -34.33 9.43 26.62
CA GLY A 209 -34.02 9.74 25.22
C GLY A 209 -33.59 11.19 24.93
N GLU A 210 -33.66 12.11 25.91
CA GLU A 210 -33.18 13.49 25.74
C GLU A 210 -31.67 13.59 25.93
N THR A 211 -31.05 14.56 25.25
CA THR A 211 -29.61 14.80 25.32
C THR A 211 -29.29 16.06 26.12
N VAL A 212 -28.20 15.99 26.89
CA VAL A 212 -27.65 17.13 27.65
C VAL A 212 -26.23 17.38 27.16
N ARG A 213 -25.93 18.64 26.78
CA ARG A 213 -24.57 19.12 26.52
C ARG A 213 -24.09 19.92 27.72
N THR A 214 -23.11 19.40 28.44
CA THR A 214 -22.55 20.05 29.64
C THR A 214 -21.73 21.29 29.27
N ALA A 215 -21.46 22.15 30.25
CA ALA A 215 -20.73 23.40 30.05
C ALA A 215 -19.29 23.21 29.51
N ASP A 216 -18.68 22.05 29.74
CA ASP A 216 -17.38 21.65 29.20
C ASP A 216 -17.46 20.93 27.84
N GLY A 217 -18.65 20.90 27.22
CA GLY A 217 -18.84 20.42 25.85
C GLY A 217 -19.08 18.93 25.70
N ARG A 218 -19.20 18.16 26.79
CA ARG A 218 -19.51 16.73 26.73
C ARG A 218 -21.01 16.51 26.50
N TRP A 219 -21.36 15.44 25.78
CA TRP A 219 -22.75 15.09 25.47
C TRP A 219 -23.15 13.81 26.19
N TYR A 220 -24.35 13.80 26.74
CA TYR A 220 -24.94 12.66 27.43
C TYR A 220 -26.35 12.41 26.95
N LEU A 221 -26.69 11.15 26.68
CA LEU A 221 -28.04 10.68 26.41
C LEU A 221 -28.64 10.11 27.70
N ARG A 222 -29.83 10.55 28.08
CA ARG A 222 -30.58 9.99 29.21
C ARG A 222 -31.12 8.61 28.81
N THR A 223 -30.63 7.55 29.45
CA THR A 223 -31.08 6.16 29.21
C THR A 223 -32.01 5.63 30.29
N GLY A 224 -31.91 6.16 31.52
CA GLY A 224 -32.87 5.88 32.58
C GLY A 224 -34.18 6.66 32.42
N GLY A 225 -35.14 6.43 33.31
CA GLY A 225 -36.44 7.13 33.28
C GLY A 225 -36.36 8.64 33.52
N ASP A 226 -37.48 9.33 33.40
CA ASP A 226 -37.54 10.78 33.59
C ASP A 226 -36.99 11.21 34.96
N ALA A 227 -36.20 12.28 34.99
CA ALA A 227 -35.53 12.76 36.19
C ALA A 227 -35.43 14.29 36.22
N THR A 228 -35.28 14.87 37.42
CA THR A 228 -34.82 16.24 37.60
C THR A 228 -33.43 16.20 38.22
N ILE A 229 -32.44 16.69 37.50
CA ILE A 229 -31.04 16.71 37.93
C ILE A 229 -30.60 18.13 38.26
N ASN A 230 -29.50 18.27 38.99
CA ASN A 230 -28.77 19.54 39.09
C ASN A 230 -27.55 19.47 38.14
N PRO A 231 -27.57 20.13 36.97
CA PRO A 231 -26.49 20.06 35.99
C PRO A 231 -25.11 20.47 36.52
N SER A 232 -25.06 21.34 37.53
CA SER A 232 -23.81 21.81 38.13
C SER A 232 -23.12 20.78 39.04
N THR A 233 -23.86 19.79 39.56
CA THR A 233 -23.34 18.77 40.48
C THR A 233 -23.54 17.34 39.99
N GLU A 234 -24.33 17.12 38.94
CA GLU A 234 -24.57 15.82 38.33
C GLU A 234 -23.25 15.26 37.79
N THR A 235 -22.93 14.01 38.13
CA THR A 235 -21.64 13.40 37.74
C THR A 235 -21.70 12.73 36.37
N TYR A 236 -22.90 12.45 35.85
CA TYR A 236 -23.15 11.76 34.57
C TYR A 236 -22.41 10.42 34.41
N SER A 237 -21.93 9.85 35.53
CA SER A 237 -21.09 8.65 35.57
C SER A 237 -21.88 7.35 35.75
N ASP A 238 -23.17 7.45 36.12
CA ASP A 238 -24.05 6.29 36.24
C ASP A 238 -24.47 5.79 34.85
N VAL A 239 -23.85 4.70 34.41
CA VAL A 239 -24.08 4.09 33.09
C VAL A 239 -25.49 3.49 32.92
N GLN A 240 -26.23 3.25 34.00
CA GLN A 240 -27.64 2.84 33.91
C GLN A 240 -28.55 4.03 33.62
N SER A 241 -28.08 5.24 33.94
CA SER A 241 -28.81 6.47 33.82
C SER A 241 -28.42 7.31 32.61
N TRP A 242 -27.14 7.28 32.25
CA TRP A 242 -26.54 8.12 31.25
C TRP A 242 -25.68 7.28 30.31
N LYS A 243 -25.80 7.57 29.03
CA LYS A 243 -24.85 7.12 28.02
C LYS A 243 -24.05 8.32 27.56
N ALA A 244 -22.75 8.34 27.83
CA ALA A 244 -21.83 9.31 27.24
C ALA A 244 -21.83 9.14 25.72
N MET A 245 -21.94 10.25 24.99
CA MET A 245 -21.84 10.26 23.54
C MET A 245 -20.41 10.64 23.13
N THR A 246 -19.89 9.97 22.12
CA THR A 246 -18.60 10.31 21.52
C THR A 246 -18.76 11.61 20.73
N VAL A 247 -17.98 12.63 21.07
CA VAL A 247 -18.01 13.94 20.41
C VAL A 247 -16.61 14.27 19.95
N THR A 248 -16.49 14.73 18.71
CA THR A 248 -15.23 15.20 18.12
C THR A 248 -15.48 16.51 17.39
N ARG A 249 -14.43 17.32 17.21
CA ARG A 249 -14.51 18.57 16.43
C ARG A 249 -14.03 18.32 15.01
N SER A 250 -14.63 19.02 14.05
CA SER A 250 -14.27 18.86 12.63
C SER A 250 -12.86 19.33 12.28
N ASP A 251 -12.22 20.15 13.13
CA ASP A 251 -10.83 20.62 12.98
C ASP A 251 -9.78 19.71 13.64
N LYS A 252 -10.20 18.61 14.29
CA LYS A 252 -9.29 17.75 15.07
C LYS A 252 -8.19 17.15 14.20
N GLY A 253 -8.50 16.74 12.97
CA GLY A 253 -7.54 16.17 12.03
C GLY A 253 -6.47 17.19 11.63
N ALA A 254 -6.93 18.37 11.18
CA ALA A 254 -6.06 19.49 10.81
C ALA A 254 -5.15 19.99 11.95
N ILE A 255 -5.63 19.97 13.20
CA ILE A 255 -4.79 20.31 14.37
C ILE A 255 -3.67 19.28 14.53
N PHE A 256 -3.98 17.98 14.46
CA PHE A 256 -2.97 16.93 14.54
C PHE A 256 -1.96 17.00 13.39
N ALA A 257 -2.43 17.23 12.16
CA ALA A 257 -1.59 17.43 10.99
C ALA A 257 -0.54 18.51 11.25
N LYS A 258 -1.00 19.69 11.65
CA LYS A 258 -0.17 20.87 11.86
C LYS A 258 0.84 20.68 12.99
N GLU A 259 0.46 19.97 14.05
CA GLU A 259 1.35 19.75 15.21
C GLU A 259 2.46 18.72 14.94
N LEU A 260 2.32 17.87 13.91
CA LEU A 260 3.22 16.74 13.66
C LEU A 260 4.02 16.83 12.33
N SER A 261 3.58 17.62 11.35
CA SER A 261 4.14 17.63 9.98
C SER A 261 5.63 18.05 9.93
N ASP A 262 6.08 18.85 10.90
CA ASP A 262 7.46 19.37 10.95
C ASP A 262 8.45 18.47 11.69
N ASP A 263 8.00 17.34 12.25
CA ASP A 263 8.82 16.50 13.15
C ASP A 263 9.46 15.30 12.47
N PHE A 264 8.96 14.91 11.30
CA PHE A 264 9.35 13.68 10.64
C PHE A 264 9.66 13.86 9.15
N TYR A 265 10.53 12.99 8.64
CA TYR A 265 10.83 12.87 7.24
C TYR A 265 10.82 11.41 6.81
N MET A 266 10.78 11.22 5.49
CA MET A 266 10.83 9.91 4.87
C MET A 266 11.93 9.84 3.82
N VAL A 267 12.65 8.73 3.78
CA VAL A 267 13.50 8.36 2.64
C VAL A 267 12.69 7.42 1.76
N LYS A 268 12.42 7.81 0.51
CA LYS A 268 11.55 7.06 -0.41
C LYS A 268 11.95 7.20 -1.88
N PRO A 269 11.51 6.27 -2.75
CA PRO A 269 11.51 6.49 -4.20
C PRO A 269 10.69 7.73 -4.55
N LYS A 270 11.11 8.50 -5.57
CA LYS A 270 10.40 9.72 -5.99
C LYS A 270 8.92 9.49 -6.28
N ASP A 271 8.62 8.41 -6.98
CA ASP A 271 7.26 8.11 -7.46
C ASP A 271 6.35 7.43 -6.40
N LEU A 272 6.88 7.06 -5.23
CA LEU A 272 6.09 6.40 -4.19
C LEU A 272 5.21 7.41 -3.43
N PRO A 273 3.87 7.31 -3.38
CA PRO A 273 3.08 8.28 -2.62
C PRO A 273 3.47 8.36 -1.13
N LEU A 274 3.22 9.49 -0.46
CA LEU A 274 3.42 9.59 0.99
C LEU A 274 2.41 8.69 1.73
N PRO A 275 2.80 8.09 2.87
CA PRO A 275 1.85 7.40 3.75
C PRO A 275 0.85 8.42 4.31
N LYS A 276 -0.35 7.95 4.60
CA LYS A 276 -1.40 8.79 5.20
C LYS A 276 -1.48 8.55 6.71
N LEU A 277 -1.64 9.61 7.49
CA LEU A 277 -1.89 9.47 8.92
C LEU A 277 -3.36 9.16 9.16
N SER A 278 -3.61 8.08 9.89
CA SER A 278 -4.92 7.76 10.41
C SER A 278 -4.89 7.82 11.92
N TYR A 279 -5.86 8.50 12.49
CA TYR A 279 -6.14 8.44 13.92
C TYR A 279 -7.34 7.52 14.13
N ALA A 280 -7.14 6.44 14.87
CA ALA A 280 -8.18 5.48 15.19
C ALA A 280 -8.29 5.30 16.70
N ASN A 281 -9.51 5.26 17.22
CA ASN A 281 -9.76 4.84 18.60
C ASN A 281 -9.86 3.30 18.62
N LEU A 282 -8.76 2.62 18.93
CA LEU A 282 -8.70 1.15 18.88
C LEU A 282 -9.53 0.51 20.00
N ALA A 283 -9.75 1.22 21.11
CA ALA A 283 -10.59 0.73 22.19
C ALA A 283 -12.02 0.46 21.67
N ASN A 284 -12.66 1.46 21.07
CA ASN A 284 -14.01 1.30 20.50
C ASN A 284 -14.09 0.17 19.48
N ASN A 285 -13.07 0.04 18.62
CA ASN A 285 -12.96 -1.03 17.63
C ASN A 285 -12.99 -2.43 18.24
N LEU A 286 -12.15 -2.67 19.25
CA LEU A 286 -12.10 -3.98 19.91
C LEU A 286 -13.34 -4.26 20.76
N PHE A 287 -13.96 -3.23 21.35
CA PHE A 287 -15.24 -3.36 22.05
C PHE A 287 -16.38 -3.71 21.10
N GLU A 288 -16.41 -3.11 19.91
CA GLU A 288 -17.42 -3.37 18.89
C GLU A 288 -17.23 -4.71 18.19
N ASP A 289 -15.99 -5.09 17.84
CA ASP A 289 -15.70 -6.43 17.29
C ASP A 289 -16.09 -7.52 18.28
N ARG A 290 -15.83 -7.30 19.56
CA ARG A 290 -16.31 -8.16 20.64
C ARG A 290 -17.84 -8.24 20.65
N ALA A 291 -18.55 -7.12 20.51
CA ALA A 291 -20.01 -7.09 20.46
C ALA A 291 -20.58 -7.79 19.21
N LYS A 292 -19.95 -7.62 18.04
CA LYS A 292 -20.33 -8.30 16.78
C LYS A 292 -20.18 -9.80 16.90
N VAL A 293 -19.04 -10.29 17.41
CA VAL A 293 -18.80 -11.71 17.60
C VAL A 293 -19.80 -12.31 18.59
N LEU A 294 -20.15 -11.59 19.67
CA LEU A 294 -21.22 -11.99 20.59
C LEU A 294 -22.60 -12.03 19.91
N GLY A 295 -22.90 -11.06 19.04
CA GLY A 295 -24.11 -11.06 18.21
C GLY A 295 -24.17 -12.24 17.23
N TRP A 296 -23.04 -12.60 16.61
CA TRP A 296 -22.94 -13.79 15.75
C TRP A 296 -23.12 -15.09 16.53
N MET A 297 -22.60 -15.17 17.75
CA MET A 297 -22.83 -16.30 18.64
C MET A 297 -24.31 -16.46 18.99
N GLN A 298 -25.06 -15.36 19.12
CA GLN A 298 -26.51 -15.40 19.33
C GLN A 298 -27.27 -15.80 18.05
N SER A 299 -26.91 -15.27 16.89
CA SER A 299 -27.60 -15.57 15.63
C SER A 299 -27.28 -16.96 15.05
N HIS A 300 -26.11 -17.52 15.38
CA HIS A 300 -25.65 -18.84 14.95
C HIS A 300 -25.67 -19.89 16.08
N ALA A 301 -26.47 -19.68 17.13
CA ALA A 301 -26.52 -20.55 18.31
C ALA A 301 -26.79 -22.04 18.00
N GLY A 302 -27.37 -22.37 16.85
CA GLY A 302 -27.62 -23.74 16.39
C GLY A 302 -26.46 -24.41 15.64
N ASN A 303 -25.35 -23.72 15.34
CA ASN A 303 -24.22 -24.27 14.59
C ASN A 303 -22.95 -24.37 15.45
N ALA A 304 -22.69 -25.57 15.99
CA ALA A 304 -21.57 -25.83 16.90
C ALA A 304 -20.19 -25.49 16.30
N GLN A 305 -19.99 -25.68 15.00
CA GLN A 305 -18.72 -25.40 14.33
C GLN A 305 -18.47 -23.89 14.19
N ALA A 306 -19.51 -23.12 13.86
CA ALA A 306 -19.45 -21.66 13.82
C ALA A 306 -19.21 -21.07 15.21
N ILE A 307 -19.91 -21.58 16.23
CA ILE A 307 -19.73 -21.15 17.63
C ILE A 307 -18.29 -21.38 18.11
N ALA A 308 -17.69 -22.54 17.81
CA ALA A 308 -16.30 -22.82 18.17
C ALA A 308 -15.32 -21.84 17.49
N HIS A 309 -15.57 -21.49 16.22
CA HIS A 309 -14.76 -20.50 15.51
C HIS A 309 -14.90 -19.08 16.10
N TYR A 310 -16.14 -18.66 16.41
CA TYR A 310 -16.41 -17.37 17.04
C TYR A 310 -15.84 -17.29 18.45
N GLN A 311 -15.85 -18.37 19.22
CA GLN A 311 -15.18 -18.45 20.53
C GLN A 311 -13.66 -18.26 20.41
N ALA A 312 -13.02 -18.90 19.43
CA ALA A 312 -11.58 -18.72 19.19
C ALA A 312 -11.24 -17.27 18.78
N LEU A 313 -12.09 -16.64 17.96
CA LEU A 313 -11.95 -15.24 17.58
C LEU A 313 -12.16 -14.30 18.79
N LEU A 314 -13.19 -14.55 19.60
CA LEU A 314 -13.49 -13.79 20.82
C LEU A 314 -12.34 -13.87 21.83
N THR A 315 -11.71 -15.03 21.98
CA THR A 315 -10.52 -15.21 22.82
C THR A 315 -9.36 -14.33 22.33
N LYS A 316 -9.07 -14.32 21.02
CA LYS A 316 -8.02 -13.46 20.46
C LYS A 316 -8.30 -11.96 20.68
N ILE A 317 -9.56 -11.54 20.50
CA ILE A 317 -9.99 -10.16 20.76
C ILE A 317 -9.83 -9.82 22.25
N ASN A 318 -10.22 -10.72 23.16
CA ASN A 318 -10.06 -10.50 24.60
C ASN A 318 -8.58 -10.48 25.03
N GLU A 319 -7.72 -11.32 24.43
CA GLU A 319 -6.27 -11.27 24.65
C GLU A 319 -5.67 -9.95 24.20
N GLN A 320 -6.11 -9.42 23.05
CA GLN A 320 -5.70 -8.09 22.57
C GLN A 320 -6.20 -6.98 23.50
N LEU A 321 -7.48 -7.01 23.90
CA LEU A 321 -8.04 -6.08 24.91
C LEU A 321 -7.23 -6.12 26.22
N GLY A 322 -6.82 -7.31 26.67
CA GLY A 322 -5.98 -7.48 27.86
C GLY A 322 -4.58 -6.92 27.69
N LYS A 323 -3.91 -7.19 26.56
CA LYS A 323 -2.58 -6.61 26.24
C LYS A 323 -2.60 -5.09 26.18
N LEU A 324 -3.72 -4.51 25.77
CA LEU A 324 -3.92 -3.06 25.69
C LEU A 324 -4.40 -2.44 27.01
N GLY A 325 -4.50 -3.23 28.08
CA GLY A 325 -4.91 -2.75 29.41
C GLY A 325 -6.36 -2.27 29.47
N LEU A 326 -7.21 -2.75 28.55
CA LEU A 326 -8.64 -2.40 28.44
C LEU A 326 -9.55 -3.36 29.24
N THR A 327 -8.98 -4.38 29.89
CA THR A 327 -9.72 -5.31 30.77
C THR A 327 -9.46 -4.98 32.23
N ASP A 328 -10.52 -4.94 33.05
CA ASP A 328 -10.40 -4.76 34.50
C ASP A 328 -10.20 -6.13 35.18
N SER A 329 -9.03 -6.32 35.80
CA SER A 329 -8.68 -7.54 36.53
C SER A 329 -9.38 -7.67 37.89
N SER A 330 -10.19 -6.68 38.30
CA SER A 330 -10.96 -6.68 39.55
C SER A 330 -12.46 -6.98 39.39
N ALA A 331 -12.94 -7.12 38.16
CA ALA A 331 -14.34 -7.41 37.84
C ALA A 331 -14.55 -8.90 37.48
N PRO A 332 -15.77 -9.46 37.65
CA PRO A 332 -16.06 -10.83 37.20
C PRO A 332 -15.74 -11.00 35.71
N ALA A 333 -15.23 -12.18 35.35
CA ALA A 333 -14.72 -12.51 34.02
C ALA A 333 -15.66 -12.00 32.90
N GLY A 334 -15.15 -11.07 32.09
CA GLY A 334 -15.89 -10.52 30.94
C GLY A 334 -16.40 -9.08 31.11
N THR A 335 -16.11 -8.41 32.23
CA THR A 335 -16.39 -6.97 32.39
C THR A 335 -15.20 -6.18 31.85
N VAL A 336 -15.41 -5.47 30.74
CA VAL A 336 -14.37 -4.71 30.04
C VAL A 336 -14.67 -3.24 30.29
N VAL A 337 -13.71 -2.49 30.85
CA VAL A 337 -13.89 -1.08 31.19
C VAL A 337 -13.42 -0.26 30.01
N ALA A 338 -14.33 0.49 29.39
CA ALA A 338 -13.99 1.49 28.39
C ALA A 338 -13.02 2.50 29.02
N ARG A 339 -11.73 2.40 28.70
CA ARG A 339 -10.80 3.49 28.98
C ARG A 339 -10.92 4.48 27.83
N ASP A 340 -11.22 5.72 28.17
CA ASP A 340 -11.43 6.85 27.25
C ASP A 340 -10.24 7.25 26.36
N LYS A 341 -9.13 6.49 26.33
CA LYS A 341 -7.86 6.98 25.76
C LYS A 341 -6.96 5.91 25.17
N LEU A 342 -7.49 5.07 24.26
CA LEU A 342 -6.60 4.33 23.35
C LEU A 342 -6.77 4.83 21.92
N ASP A 343 -6.42 6.10 21.78
CA ASP A 343 -6.19 6.70 20.48
C ASP A 343 -4.89 6.12 19.91
N LEU A 344 -4.89 5.72 18.66
CA LEU A 344 -3.70 5.25 17.96
C LEU A 344 -3.51 6.06 16.70
N LEU A 345 -2.26 6.46 16.48
CA LEU A 345 -1.82 7.10 15.26
C LEU A 345 -1.14 6.04 14.40
N PHE A 346 -1.68 5.83 13.21
CA PHE A 346 -1.17 4.87 12.24
C PHE A 346 -0.71 5.58 10.98
N LEU A 347 0.47 5.20 10.50
CA LEU A 347 0.93 5.51 9.16
C LEU A 347 0.41 4.42 8.23
N ARG A 348 -0.61 4.74 7.44
CA ARG A 348 -1.09 3.88 6.36
C ARG A 348 -0.12 3.96 5.19
N MET A 349 0.61 2.87 4.98
CA MET A 349 1.59 2.76 3.93
C MET A 349 0.90 2.71 2.56
N PRO A 350 1.45 3.39 1.54
CA PRO A 350 0.99 3.24 0.17
C PRO A 350 1.23 1.81 -0.35
N THR A 351 0.67 1.50 -1.51
CA THR A 351 1.04 0.27 -2.21
C THR A 351 2.52 0.30 -2.59
N ILE A 352 3.28 -0.71 -2.17
CA ILE A 352 4.70 -0.84 -2.52
C ILE A 352 4.88 -2.13 -3.33
N GLN A 353 5.44 -1.99 -4.54
CA GLN A 353 5.69 -3.12 -5.42
C GLN A 353 7.12 -3.11 -5.92
N ALA A 354 7.80 -4.24 -5.73
CA ALA A 354 9.09 -4.52 -6.34
C ALA A 354 8.95 -5.70 -7.29
N ALA A 355 9.85 -5.80 -8.26
CA ALA A 355 9.87 -6.96 -9.13
C ALA A 355 11.29 -7.21 -9.64
N PRO A 356 11.72 -8.48 -9.67
CA PRO A 356 12.92 -8.84 -10.40
C PRO A 356 12.61 -8.84 -11.90
N GLY A 357 13.63 -8.83 -12.74
CA GLY A 357 13.48 -8.81 -14.19
C GLY A 357 14.52 -9.65 -14.90
N LEU A 358 14.17 -10.14 -16.09
CA LEU A 358 15.10 -10.71 -17.05
C LEU A 358 15.05 -9.95 -18.37
N VAL A 359 16.15 -10.04 -19.12
CA VAL A 359 16.18 -9.62 -20.52
C VAL A 359 16.11 -10.88 -21.38
N HIS A 360 15.11 -11.00 -22.22
CA HIS A 360 14.88 -12.15 -23.06
C HIS A 360 14.98 -11.78 -24.54
N ILE A 361 15.89 -12.44 -25.25
CA ILE A 361 16.25 -12.09 -26.63
C ILE A 361 16.10 -13.33 -27.50
N LEU A 362 15.29 -13.20 -28.56
CA LEU A 362 15.19 -14.20 -29.61
C LEU A 362 15.65 -13.59 -30.93
N ALA A 363 16.75 -14.10 -31.48
CA ALA A 363 17.33 -13.58 -32.71
C ALA A 363 18.16 -14.65 -33.43
N SER A 364 18.66 -14.34 -34.62
CA SER A 364 19.68 -15.18 -35.27
C SER A 364 21.04 -15.06 -34.59
N ASP A 365 21.85 -16.11 -34.70
CA ASP A 365 23.18 -16.24 -34.08
C ASP A 365 24.12 -15.07 -34.40
N GLY A 366 23.94 -14.38 -35.53
CA GLY A 366 24.70 -13.17 -35.87
C GLY A 366 24.51 -11.99 -34.90
N SER A 367 23.56 -12.08 -33.98
CA SER A 367 23.31 -11.05 -32.94
C SER A 367 24.07 -11.33 -31.63
N VAL A 368 24.51 -12.58 -31.41
CA VAL A 368 24.98 -13.03 -30.08
C VAL A 368 26.21 -12.28 -29.58
N GLU A 369 27.17 -11.99 -30.47
CA GLU A 369 28.43 -11.33 -30.10
C GLU A 369 28.22 -9.88 -29.66
N GLY A 370 27.40 -9.12 -30.40
CA GLY A 370 27.06 -7.75 -30.05
C GLY A 370 26.25 -7.66 -28.75
N ILE A 371 25.33 -8.61 -28.53
CA ILE A 371 24.57 -8.71 -27.27
C ILE A 371 25.49 -9.07 -26.10
N ALA A 372 26.35 -10.09 -26.24
CA ALA A 372 27.30 -10.49 -25.20
C ALA A 372 28.23 -9.33 -24.82
N SER A 373 28.76 -8.61 -25.82
CA SER A 373 29.54 -7.38 -25.58
C SER A 373 28.74 -6.31 -24.81
N GLY A 374 27.44 -6.17 -25.09
CA GLY A 374 26.55 -5.28 -24.35
C GLY A 374 26.31 -5.71 -22.90
N VAL A 375 26.25 -7.02 -22.63
CA VAL A 375 26.16 -7.57 -21.27
C VAL A 375 27.46 -7.32 -20.51
N ASP A 376 28.61 -7.63 -21.10
CA ASP A 376 29.94 -7.44 -20.49
C ASP A 376 30.23 -5.96 -20.19
N ALA A 377 29.75 -5.06 -21.05
CA ALA A 377 29.86 -3.62 -20.85
C ALA A 377 28.84 -3.05 -19.84
N GLY A 378 27.95 -3.87 -19.26
CA GLY A 378 26.89 -3.43 -18.34
C GLY A 378 25.78 -2.60 -19.01
N ARG A 379 25.71 -2.59 -20.34
CA ARG A 379 24.68 -1.88 -21.12
C ARG A 379 23.37 -2.67 -21.17
N ILE A 380 23.43 -4.00 -21.08
CA ILE A 380 22.27 -4.88 -21.01
C ILE A 380 22.29 -5.55 -19.63
N LEU A 381 21.34 -5.17 -18.77
CA LEU A 381 21.31 -5.56 -17.37
C LEU A 381 19.96 -6.14 -16.97
N ALA A 382 19.99 -7.19 -16.16
CA ALA A 382 18.83 -7.84 -15.58
C ALA A 382 19.03 -7.99 -14.07
N HIS A 383 18.07 -7.52 -13.27
CA HIS A 383 18.15 -7.60 -11.81
C HIS A 383 17.32 -8.78 -11.26
N GLY A 384 17.96 -9.72 -10.56
CA GLY A 384 17.34 -10.99 -10.13
C GLY A 384 16.70 -10.97 -8.76
N ASP A 385 17.26 -10.22 -7.82
CA ASP A 385 16.87 -10.28 -6.41
C ASP A 385 16.01 -9.07 -6.05
N ALA A 386 14.71 -9.25 -5.87
CA ALA A 386 13.86 -8.14 -5.44
C ALA A 386 13.85 -8.01 -3.90
N SER A 387 14.00 -6.80 -3.39
CA SER A 387 13.83 -6.52 -1.97
C SER A 387 12.94 -5.31 -1.72
N ILE A 388 12.09 -5.43 -0.69
CA ILE A 388 11.34 -4.31 -0.13
C ILE A 388 11.73 -4.22 1.33
N LYS A 389 12.26 -3.07 1.74
CA LYS A 389 12.58 -2.78 3.13
C LYS A 389 11.77 -1.57 3.59
N VAL A 390 10.96 -1.75 4.63
CA VAL A 390 10.20 -0.67 5.26
C VAL A 390 10.63 -0.58 6.72
N VAL A 391 11.09 0.59 7.16
CA VAL A 391 11.49 0.84 8.54
C VAL A 391 10.72 2.05 9.06
N ASN A 392 10.03 1.87 10.17
CA ASN A 392 9.35 2.94 10.87
C ASN A 392 10.02 3.19 12.23
N ASN A 393 10.76 4.30 12.33
CA ASN A 393 11.38 4.77 13.58
C ASN A 393 10.59 5.94 14.21
N THR A 394 9.33 6.12 13.82
CA THR A 394 8.43 7.15 14.39
C THR A 394 7.60 6.56 15.52
N PRO A 395 6.96 7.39 16.38
CA PRO A 395 6.10 6.89 17.44
C PRO A 395 4.71 6.46 16.95
N PHE A 396 4.50 6.36 15.64
CA PHE A 396 3.23 5.93 15.05
C PHE A 396 3.27 4.44 14.75
N GLY A 397 2.14 3.75 14.91
CA GLY A 397 1.99 2.40 14.40
C GLY A 397 2.00 2.39 12.88
N MET A 398 2.17 1.22 12.28
CA MET A 398 2.23 1.08 10.82
C MET A 398 1.07 0.23 10.32
N GLU A 399 0.30 0.76 9.38
CA GLU A 399 -0.78 0.03 8.71
C GLU A 399 -0.37 -0.33 7.28
N ILE A 400 -0.37 -1.61 6.97
CA ILE A 400 0.00 -2.16 5.66
C ILE A 400 -1.27 -2.51 4.88
N THR A 401 -1.42 -1.88 3.72
CA THR A 401 -2.49 -2.18 2.77
C THR A 401 -2.04 -3.18 1.72
N ASP A 402 -1.00 -2.90 0.94
CA ASP A 402 -0.53 -3.80 -0.11
C ASP A 402 0.98 -3.67 -0.34
N ILE A 403 1.73 -4.71 0.01
CA ILE A 403 3.17 -4.79 -0.28
C ILE A 403 3.44 -6.10 -0.99
N SER A 404 4.01 -6.04 -2.19
CA SER A 404 4.24 -7.26 -2.97
C SER A 404 5.51 -7.27 -3.81
N ILE A 405 6.10 -8.46 -3.92
CA ILE A 405 7.13 -8.77 -4.90
C ILE A 405 6.50 -9.63 -5.99
N ARG A 406 6.53 -9.14 -7.24
CA ARG A 406 5.98 -9.88 -8.39
C ARG A 406 6.92 -11.00 -8.83
N GLN A 407 6.36 -12.11 -9.31
CA GLN A 407 7.11 -13.15 -10.00
C GLN A 407 7.11 -12.87 -11.51
N ASN A 408 8.30 -12.87 -12.12
CA ASN A 408 8.48 -12.49 -13.53
C ASN A 408 9.25 -13.55 -14.36
N GLY A 409 9.07 -14.85 -14.08
CA GLY A 409 9.65 -15.89 -14.93
C GLY A 409 9.02 -15.93 -16.33
N ILE A 410 9.80 -16.30 -17.36
CA ILE A 410 9.29 -16.60 -18.70
C ILE A 410 9.40 -18.10 -18.96
N THR A 411 8.36 -18.73 -19.52
CA THR A 411 8.46 -20.10 -20.03
C THR A 411 8.69 -20.08 -21.53
N GLU A 412 9.78 -20.70 -21.95
CA GLU A 412 10.20 -20.82 -23.34
C GLU A 412 10.24 -22.26 -23.80
N ARG A 413 10.39 -22.43 -25.11
CA ARG A 413 10.59 -23.74 -25.72
C ARG A 413 12.05 -23.90 -26.10
N GLY A 414 12.73 -24.88 -25.51
CA GLY A 414 14.12 -25.21 -25.82
C GLY A 414 14.31 -25.69 -27.26
N ALA A 415 15.56 -25.73 -27.71
CA ALA A 415 15.93 -26.17 -29.06
C ALA A 415 15.46 -27.61 -29.39
N ASP A 416 15.27 -28.44 -28.35
CA ASP A 416 14.77 -29.82 -28.41
C ASP A 416 13.23 -29.93 -28.29
N GLY A 417 12.52 -28.81 -28.13
CA GLY A 417 11.07 -28.76 -27.93
C GLY A 417 10.62 -28.90 -26.47
N SER A 418 11.53 -29.03 -25.51
CA SER A 418 11.26 -29.04 -24.07
C SER A 418 10.81 -27.66 -23.56
N ARG A 419 10.20 -27.60 -22.37
CA ARG A 419 9.89 -26.32 -21.70
C ARG A 419 11.10 -25.90 -20.86
N VAL A 420 11.62 -24.72 -21.10
CA VAL A 420 12.69 -24.10 -20.31
C VAL A 420 12.08 -22.93 -19.55
N VAL A 421 12.30 -22.86 -18.24
CA VAL A 421 11.92 -21.70 -17.44
C VAL A 421 13.14 -20.79 -17.39
N LEU A 422 12.93 -19.54 -17.79
CA LEU A 422 13.92 -18.47 -17.71
C LEU A 422 13.69 -17.71 -16.43
N ASP A 423 14.68 -17.76 -15.55
CA ASP A 423 14.62 -17.09 -14.26
C ASP A 423 15.06 -15.61 -14.37
N PRO A 424 14.48 -14.72 -13.54
CA PRO A 424 14.93 -13.34 -13.39
C PRO A 424 16.41 -13.22 -13.00
N GLY A 425 17.04 -12.08 -13.31
CA GLY A 425 18.44 -11.81 -12.98
C GLY A 425 19.45 -12.23 -14.02
N ALA A 426 18.98 -12.72 -15.17
CA ALA A 426 19.84 -13.05 -16.29
C ALA A 426 19.36 -12.45 -17.61
N VAL A 427 20.31 -12.29 -18.52
CA VAL A 427 20.11 -11.99 -19.93
C VAL A 427 20.12 -13.30 -20.69
N TRP A 428 18.98 -13.64 -21.30
CA TRP A 428 18.77 -14.87 -22.01
C TRP A 428 18.76 -14.63 -23.52
N PHE A 429 19.56 -15.40 -24.26
CA PHE A 429 19.57 -15.39 -25.72
C PHE A 429 19.21 -16.77 -26.25
N ASN A 430 18.11 -16.86 -26.99
CA ASN A 430 17.59 -18.12 -27.54
C ASN A 430 17.46 -19.25 -26.48
N GLY A 431 17.09 -18.88 -25.25
CA GLY A 431 16.93 -19.80 -24.13
C GLY A 431 18.22 -20.18 -23.37
N PHE A 432 19.36 -19.60 -23.73
CA PHE A 432 20.64 -19.79 -23.03
C PHE A 432 21.05 -18.51 -22.28
N PRO A 433 21.59 -18.61 -21.05
CA PRO A 433 22.02 -17.45 -20.31
C PRO A 433 23.33 -16.90 -20.90
N LEU A 434 23.38 -15.58 -21.14
CA LEU A 434 24.57 -14.84 -21.57
C LEU A 434 25.25 -14.11 -20.41
N SER A 435 24.47 -13.64 -19.45
CA SER A 435 25.00 -13.29 -18.13
C SER A 435 25.21 -14.58 -17.31
N GLY A 436 26.07 -14.56 -16.31
CA GLY A 436 26.21 -15.70 -15.38
C GLY A 436 24.87 -16.17 -14.82
N GLU A 437 24.82 -17.42 -14.34
CA GLU A 437 23.61 -18.01 -13.75
C GLU A 437 23.01 -17.07 -12.70
N PRO A 438 21.68 -16.86 -12.72
CA PRO A 438 21.03 -15.94 -11.79
C PRO A 438 21.34 -16.31 -10.34
N SER A 439 21.63 -15.30 -9.53
CA SER A 439 21.83 -15.42 -8.09
C SER A 439 20.62 -16.12 -7.47
N ALA A 440 20.86 -17.18 -6.69
CA ALA A 440 19.83 -17.86 -5.92
C ALA A 440 19.41 -17.10 -4.64
N ALA A 441 19.67 -15.78 -4.58
CA ALA A 441 19.30 -15.01 -3.40
C ALA A 441 17.79 -14.77 -3.41
N ASP A 442 17.12 -15.30 -2.40
CA ASP A 442 15.68 -15.17 -2.24
C ASP A 442 15.29 -13.68 -2.20
N SER A 443 14.22 -13.34 -2.93
CA SER A 443 13.61 -12.03 -2.79
C SER A 443 13.12 -11.83 -1.35
N VAL A 444 13.27 -10.64 -0.76
CA VAL A 444 12.93 -10.41 0.66
C VAL A 444 12.03 -9.21 0.84
N ILE A 445 10.95 -9.38 1.60
CA ILE A 445 10.19 -8.28 2.21
C ILE A 445 10.58 -8.21 3.68
N ASP A 446 11.16 -7.09 4.09
CA ASP A 446 11.57 -6.82 5.48
C ASP A 446 10.84 -5.57 5.98
N ILE A 447 9.99 -5.73 6.98
CA ILE A 447 9.20 -4.65 7.57
C ILE A 447 9.53 -4.59 9.06
N THR A 448 10.02 -3.44 9.48
CA THR A 448 10.47 -3.19 10.84
C THR A 448 9.73 -1.99 11.43
N GLN A 449 9.03 -2.22 12.54
CA GLN A 449 8.58 -1.18 13.45
C GLN A 449 9.63 -1.11 14.58
N ASP A 450 10.39 -0.02 14.66
CA ASP A 450 11.48 0.13 15.64
C ASP A 450 11.51 1.58 16.11
N ALA A 451 10.46 1.97 16.82
CA ALA A 451 10.35 3.32 17.33
C ALA A 451 11.39 3.57 18.43
N TYR A 452 11.97 4.77 18.42
CA TYR A 452 12.81 5.21 19.52
C TYR A 452 12.03 5.32 20.84
N PRO A 453 12.73 5.26 21.99
CA PRO A 453 12.12 5.58 23.28
C PRO A 453 11.38 6.93 23.24
N LYS A 454 10.20 7.02 23.86
CA LYS A 454 9.35 8.23 23.81
C LYS A 454 10.11 9.52 24.18
N SER A 455 11.03 9.43 25.15
CA SER A 455 11.86 10.56 25.59
C SER A 455 12.83 11.09 24.54
N TRP A 456 13.07 10.35 23.45
CA TRP A 456 13.99 10.75 22.38
C TRP A 456 13.30 11.61 21.33
N TYR A 457 11.97 11.65 21.27
CA TYR A 457 11.23 12.57 20.41
C TYR A 457 11.07 13.92 21.11
N THR A 458 12.18 14.64 21.27
CA THR A 458 12.23 15.88 22.07
C THR A 458 11.37 17.01 21.51
N THR A 459 11.08 17.01 20.22
CA THR A 459 10.20 18.01 19.59
C THR A 459 8.72 17.78 19.91
N LEU A 460 8.35 16.54 20.27
CA LEU A 460 7.00 16.15 20.68
C LEU A 460 6.75 16.31 22.19
N ALA A 461 7.66 16.93 22.94
CA ALA A 461 7.54 17.03 24.40
C ALA A 461 6.29 17.79 24.89
N GLY A 462 5.72 18.66 24.04
CA GLY A 462 4.44 19.34 24.29
C GLY A 462 3.20 18.58 23.81
N PHE A 463 3.40 17.49 23.07
CA PHE A 463 2.33 16.68 22.49
C PHE A 463 2.12 15.41 23.32
N ASN A 464 0.89 15.18 23.77
CA ASN A 464 0.54 13.94 24.45
C ASN A 464 0.39 12.82 23.43
N LEU A 465 1.51 12.19 23.04
CA LEU A 465 1.48 10.97 22.25
C LEU A 465 0.63 9.92 22.97
N PRO A 466 -0.31 9.28 22.27
CA PRO A 466 -1.12 8.24 22.89
C PRO A 466 -0.27 7.14 23.50
N ASP A 467 -0.66 6.66 24.68
CA ASP A 467 0.04 5.59 25.38
C ASP A 467 -0.48 4.23 24.93
N ALA A 468 -0.18 3.90 23.68
CA ALA A 468 -0.62 2.68 23.04
C ALA A 468 0.55 1.97 22.33
N PRO A 469 0.52 0.64 22.19
CA PRO A 469 1.57 -0.11 21.50
C PRO A 469 1.67 0.33 20.05
N GLN A 470 2.90 0.48 19.58
CA GLN A 470 3.19 0.77 18.18
C GLN A 470 3.41 -0.57 17.50
N ASP A 471 2.34 -1.14 16.94
CA ASP A 471 2.40 -2.43 16.26
C ASP A 471 2.30 -2.27 14.74
N ILE A 472 2.61 -3.36 14.03
CA ILE A 472 2.36 -3.52 12.60
C ILE A 472 0.97 -4.12 12.39
N TYR A 473 0.10 -3.40 11.68
CA TYR A 473 -1.25 -3.83 11.34
C TYR A 473 -1.33 -4.16 9.86
N VAL A 474 -1.63 -5.43 9.53
CA VAL A 474 -1.85 -5.85 8.14
C VAL A 474 -3.34 -5.88 7.87
N ARG A 475 -3.86 -4.87 7.17
CA ARG A 475 -5.28 -4.79 6.78
C ARG A 475 -5.56 -5.34 5.38
N GLY A 476 -4.55 -5.36 4.51
CA GLY A 476 -4.66 -6.00 3.20
C GLY A 476 -3.71 -7.19 3.09
N GLN A 477 -2.75 -7.13 2.16
CA GLN A 477 -1.89 -8.26 1.84
C GLN A 477 -0.40 -7.92 1.84
N ILE A 478 0.40 -8.93 2.17
CA ILE A 478 1.84 -8.93 1.95
C ILE A 478 2.16 -10.20 1.15
N VAL A 479 2.68 -10.03 -0.06
CA VAL A 479 2.91 -11.15 -0.99
C VAL A 479 4.37 -11.20 -1.42
N ASN A 480 5.06 -12.26 -1.02
CA ASN A 480 6.36 -12.63 -1.58
C ASN A 480 6.34 -14.12 -1.94
N ALA A 481 6.00 -14.42 -3.19
CA ALA A 481 5.78 -15.79 -3.62
C ALA A 481 7.08 -16.58 -3.86
N ALA A 482 8.23 -15.92 -3.92
CA ALA A 482 9.53 -16.51 -4.27
C ALA A 482 10.63 -16.22 -3.24
N GLY A 483 10.28 -15.87 -2.00
CA GLY A 483 11.31 -15.65 -0.99
C GLY A 483 10.79 -15.32 0.41
N ALA A 484 11.61 -14.65 1.21
CA ALA A 484 11.37 -14.47 2.64
C ALA A 484 10.48 -13.25 2.96
N LEU A 485 9.67 -13.39 4.01
CA LEU A 485 8.96 -12.29 4.66
C LEU A 485 9.44 -12.19 6.12
N ARG A 486 9.87 -10.99 6.52
CA ARG A 486 10.30 -10.68 7.89
C ARG A 486 9.47 -9.51 8.41
N LEU A 487 8.78 -9.72 9.53
CA LEU A 487 8.06 -8.69 10.26
C LEU A 487 8.70 -8.59 11.64
N THR A 488 9.22 -7.41 11.97
CA THR A 488 9.90 -7.13 13.23
C THR A 488 9.21 -5.96 13.92
N ASN A 489 8.92 -6.11 15.20
CA ASN A 489 8.34 -5.08 16.07
C ASN A 489 9.03 -5.12 17.43
#